data_AF-A0A2V2N816-F1
#
_entry.id   AF-A0A2V2N816-F1
#
_cell.length_a   1.000
_cell.length_b   1.000
_cell.length_c   1.000
_cell.angle_alpha   90.00
_cell.angle_beta   90.00
_cell.angle_gamma   90.00
#
_symmetry.space_group_name_H-M   'P 1'
#
loop_
_entity.id
_entity.type
_entity.pdbx_description
1 polymer ?
#
loop_
_entity_poly.entity_id
_entity_poly.type
_entity_poly.pdbx_seq_one_letter_code
_entity_poly.pdbx_strand_id
1 'polypeptide(L)'
;MEEEEVQSLYKKGIEAYRRGELNRAVDSLMQVVDAKEDDHRAWNALGVVLTKTKKYDDADVCFENALSLDPSNEVYERNRTKNKKFIKKGLADYLSKDSFALPLPVKPLYLAGGIAMILILAVVIFGIIPFLFPAPVSSTVGEIPITIELLDDVALIKNTGGPDSDKVSYFSLTGNNQTILSADKRERILGTDIGSTLAIPFEELRGFATENIITFRITAFFSDGTNKQVKTETVTLPPVPAVETVVPTPTPVQYTAQFKSGDIVLDSKNGSYSLIFTTLPDHQYLVNSLSRRNDGLFIMQEDNRNISQMDFDAMVVSTGLSFPQKMPEPGIPLQAHRSSSLSGTRAYPLYIPGDIVSQGSGSVNEAIVILGYDSGTNEYATDTLIKYNSGEWGYRSDAITEWTLQNEIEQRYPSRINRVALSLIGIGSDSSPPGTAPKYGEGDIVAKDRGAEPDQVIILAYEKNSSMYNTDVIYRSFGGNWERTGVNLPVIRSVLEQDYPYKVRNVDVSLVTVNKR
;
A
#
# COMPACT_ATOMS: atom_id res chain seq x y z
N MET A 1 28.34 10.58 34.77
CA MET A 1 28.67 9.39 35.57
C MET A 1 30.16 9.40 35.82
N GLU A 2 30.63 9.11 37.03
CA GLU A 2 32.08 9.09 37.31
C GLU A 2 32.75 7.87 36.64
N GLU A 3 34.01 7.98 36.25
CA GLU A 3 34.72 6.93 35.50
C GLU A 3 34.82 5.60 36.27
N GLU A 4 34.95 5.66 37.59
CA GLU A 4 34.96 4.49 38.47
C GLU A 4 33.59 3.79 38.52
N GLU A 5 32.50 4.55 38.41
CA GLU A 5 31.13 4.05 38.40
C GLU A 5 30.83 3.29 37.09
N VAL A 6 31.29 3.83 35.95
CA VAL A 6 31.18 3.15 34.64
C VAL A 6 31.96 1.83 34.64
N GLN A 7 33.18 1.82 35.20
CA GLN A 7 33.98 0.61 35.33
C GLN A 7 33.33 -0.42 36.27
N SER A 8 32.67 0.04 37.34
CA SER A 8 31.90 -0.82 38.24
C SER A 8 30.69 -1.46 37.53
N LEU A 9 29.96 -0.70 36.72
CA LEU A 9 28.85 -1.19 35.91
C LEU A 9 29.29 -2.21 34.86
N TYR A 10 30.43 -1.98 34.20
CA TYR A 10 30.99 -2.94 33.25
C TYR A 10 31.31 -4.28 33.93
N LYS A 11 31.98 -4.25 35.10
CA LYS A 11 32.27 -5.45 35.88
C LYS A 11 30.99 -6.18 36.31
N LYS A 12 29.98 -5.44 36.80
CA LYS A 12 28.67 -6.00 37.17
C LYS A 12 27.99 -6.69 35.98
N GLY A 13 28.02 -6.07 34.80
CA GLY A 13 27.45 -6.65 33.58
C GLY A 13 28.12 -7.96 33.16
N ILE A 14 29.45 -8.01 33.21
CA ILE A 14 30.20 -9.23 32.90
C ILE A 14 29.95 -10.33 33.95
N GLU A 15 29.85 -9.98 35.22
CA GLU A 15 29.59 -10.94 36.29
C GLU A 15 28.15 -11.48 36.25
N ALA A 16 27.16 -10.63 35.96
CA ALA A 16 25.79 -11.04 35.68
C ALA A 16 25.72 -12.00 34.48
N TYR A 17 26.44 -11.72 33.40
CA TYR A 17 26.53 -12.60 32.24
C TYR A 17 27.11 -13.97 32.59
N ARG A 18 28.19 -14.01 33.40
CA ARG A 18 28.79 -15.28 33.87
C ARG A 18 27.84 -16.10 34.76
N ARG A 19 26.96 -15.44 35.51
CA ARG A 19 25.91 -16.07 36.31
C ARG A 19 24.67 -16.49 35.51
N GLY A 20 24.61 -16.17 34.22
CA GLY A 20 23.45 -16.44 33.37
C GLY A 20 22.29 -15.46 33.56
N GLU A 21 22.48 -14.39 34.33
CA GLU A 21 21.50 -13.32 34.55
C GLU A 21 21.49 -12.37 33.34
N LEU A 22 21.05 -12.86 32.18
CA LEU A 22 21.23 -12.18 30.90
C LEU A 22 20.58 -10.79 30.84
N ASN A 23 19.38 -10.61 31.41
CA ASN A 23 18.70 -9.31 31.40
C ASN A 23 19.47 -8.25 32.23
N ARG A 24 19.94 -8.62 33.43
CA ARG A 24 20.75 -7.73 34.27
C ARG A 24 22.10 -7.39 33.64
N ALA A 25 22.66 -8.35 32.89
CA ALA A 25 23.87 -8.12 32.11
C ALA A 25 23.63 -7.10 30.99
N VAL A 26 22.49 -7.19 30.27
CA VAL A 26 22.08 -6.18 29.29
C VAL A 26 21.92 -4.82 29.96
N ASP A 27 21.15 -4.70 31.04
CA ASP A 27 20.87 -3.43 31.71
C ASP A 27 22.16 -2.73 32.19
N SER A 28 23.10 -3.51 32.74
CA SER A 28 24.37 -2.98 33.23
C SER A 28 25.31 -2.57 32.09
N LEU A 29 25.36 -3.34 31.00
CA LEU A 29 26.21 -3.05 29.85
C LEU A 29 25.63 -1.92 28.98
N MET A 30 24.30 -1.77 28.91
CA MET A 30 23.63 -0.63 28.29
C MET A 30 24.04 0.68 28.97
N GLN A 31 23.97 0.74 30.30
CA GLN A 31 24.42 1.92 31.05
C GLN A 31 25.90 2.26 30.81
N VAL A 32 26.74 1.26 30.53
CA VAL A 32 28.16 1.49 30.22
C VAL A 32 28.32 2.11 28.84
N VAL A 33 27.64 1.59 27.81
CA VAL A 33 27.73 2.15 26.45
C VAL A 33 27.05 3.52 26.36
N ASP A 34 26.01 3.78 27.17
CA ASP A 34 25.36 5.09 27.27
C ASP A 34 26.27 6.13 27.96
N ALA A 35 27.06 5.71 28.96
CA ALA A 35 27.98 6.58 29.67
C ALA A 35 29.32 6.78 28.95
N LYS A 36 29.76 5.80 28.16
CA LYS A 36 31.00 5.78 27.39
C LYS A 36 30.80 5.10 26.04
N GLU A 37 30.32 5.89 25.08
CA GLU A 37 30.06 5.42 23.71
C GLU A 37 31.33 4.98 22.96
N ASP A 38 32.52 5.39 23.42
CA ASP A 38 33.82 5.04 22.85
C ASP A 38 34.44 3.74 23.42
N ASP A 39 33.79 3.10 24.40
CA ASP A 39 34.27 1.81 24.93
C ASP A 39 33.84 0.64 24.02
N HIS A 40 34.65 0.38 23.00
CA HIS A 40 34.48 -0.72 22.05
C HIS A 40 34.32 -2.11 22.72
N ARG A 41 34.90 -2.31 23.92
CA ARG A 41 34.77 -3.58 24.65
C ARG A 41 33.39 -3.73 25.28
N ALA A 42 32.75 -2.62 25.67
CA ALA A 42 31.39 -2.60 26.18
C ALA A 42 30.38 -2.91 25.07
N TRP A 43 30.55 -2.32 23.89
CA TRP A 43 29.73 -2.63 22.70
C TRP A 43 29.80 -4.12 22.32
N ASN A 44 31.00 -4.70 22.24
CA ASN A 44 31.13 -6.12 21.95
C ASN A 44 30.55 -7.01 23.07
N ALA A 45 30.75 -6.64 24.35
CA ALA A 45 30.18 -7.39 25.47
C ALA A 45 28.64 -7.39 25.42
N LEU A 46 28.04 -6.22 25.17
CA LEU A 46 26.59 -6.08 25.02
C LEU A 46 26.08 -6.92 23.85
N GLY A 47 26.75 -6.87 22.69
CA GLY A 47 26.42 -7.69 21.52
C GLY A 47 26.41 -9.19 21.84
N VAL A 48 27.41 -9.68 22.59
CA VAL A 48 27.46 -11.10 23.00
C VAL A 48 26.28 -11.48 23.91
N VAL A 49 25.92 -10.62 24.86
CA VAL A 49 24.78 -10.86 25.75
C VAL A 49 23.46 -10.85 24.96
N LEU A 50 23.31 -9.93 24.01
CA LEU A 50 22.12 -9.82 23.14
C LEU A 50 21.98 -11.02 22.19
N THR A 51 23.08 -11.54 21.64
CA THR A 51 23.05 -12.80 20.88
C THR A 51 22.53 -13.95 21.76
N LYS A 52 22.92 -13.99 23.05
CA LYS A 52 22.42 -15.03 23.98
C LYS A 52 20.96 -14.86 24.37
N THR A 53 20.44 -13.64 24.38
CA THR A 53 19.00 -13.37 24.59
C THR A 53 18.17 -13.46 23.31
N LYS A 54 18.78 -13.91 22.20
CA LYS A 54 18.17 -14.07 20.87
C LYS A 54 17.74 -12.76 20.19
N LYS A 55 18.25 -11.62 20.65
CA LYS A 55 18.08 -10.32 20.01
C LYS A 55 19.18 -10.11 18.98
N TYR A 56 19.09 -10.86 17.87
CA TYR A 56 20.19 -10.97 16.92
C TYR A 56 20.44 -9.68 16.13
N ASP A 57 19.40 -8.92 15.78
CA ASP A 57 19.57 -7.67 15.04
C ASP A 57 20.24 -6.59 15.91
N ASP A 58 19.76 -6.39 17.15
CA ASP A 58 20.37 -5.48 18.13
C ASP A 58 21.83 -5.86 18.43
N ALA A 59 22.13 -7.16 18.49
CA ALA A 59 23.48 -7.65 18.65
C ALA A 59 24.39 -7.29 17.45
N ASP A 60 23.87 -7.33 16.21
CA ASP A 60 24.67 -6.98 15.03
C ASP A 60 25.07 -5.51 15.03
N VAL A 61 24.16 -4.62 15.44
CA VAL A 61 24.43 -3.18 15.64
C VAL A 61 25.51 -2.99 16.69
N CYS A 62 25.43 -3.70 17.82
CA CYS A 62 26.46 -3.61 18.88
C CYS A 62 27.84 -4.07 18.39
N PHE A 63 27.91 -5.14 17.58
CA PHE A 63 29.18 -5.57 17.00
C PHE A 63 29.71 -4.61 15.93
N GLU A 64 28.83 -3.96 15.19
CA GLU A 64 29.19 -2.91 14.24
C GLU A 64 29.80 -1.69 14.95
N ASN A 65 29.20 -1.24 16.04
CA ASN A 65 29.77 -0.18 16.88
C ASN A 65 31.12 -0.57 17.49
N ALA A 66 31.30 -1.83 17.91
CA ALA A 66 32.58 -2.30 18.40
C ALA A 66 33.67 -2.32 17.31
N LEU A 67 33.30 -2.71 16.08
CA LEU A 67 34.19 -2.76 14.92
C LEU A 67 34.45 -1.39 14.30
N SER A 68 33.57 -0.40 14.44
CA SER A 68 33.84 0.97 13.99
C SER A 68 34.89 1.65 14.86
N LEU A 69 34.92 1.31 16.16
CA LEU A 69 35.88 1.82 17.13
C LEU A 69 37.21 1.03 17.14
N ASP A 70 37.18 -0.27 16.86
CA ASP A 70 38.37 -1.11 16.65
C ASP A 70 38.18 -2.04 15.42
N PRO A 71 38.46 -1.55 14.21
CA PRO A 71 38.23 -2.29 12.96
C PRO A 71 39.08 -3.54 12.76
N SER A 72 40.19 -3.64 13.50
CA SER A 72 41.14 -4.75 13.37
C SER A 72 40.88 -5.90 14.35
N ASN A 73 39.83 -5.79 15.17
CA ASN A 73 39.56 -6.75 16.22
C ASN A 73 38.90 -8.04 15.70
N GLU A 74 39.71 -9.06 15.44
CA GLU A 74 39.24 -10.36 14.95
C GLU A 74 38.21 -11.03 15.89
N VAL A 75 38.22 -10.72 17.19
CA VAL A 75 37.25 -11.27 18.14
C VAL A 75 35.85 -10.70 17.87
N TYR A 76 35.76 -9.40 17.56
CA TYR A 76 34.48 -8.73 17.30
C TYR A 76 33.89 -9.21 15.98
N GLU A 77 34.73 -9.32 14.93
CA GLU A 77 34.33 -9.87 13.65
C GLU A 77 33.82 -11.32 13.78
N ARG A 78 34.52 -12.16 14.57
CA ARG A 78 34.10 -13.53 14.84
C ARG A 78 32.77 -13.59 15.58
N ASN A 79 32.54 -12.72 16.55
CA ASN A 79 31.28 -12.65 17.29
C ASN A 79 30.14 -12.18 16.39
N ARG A 80 30.35 -11.14 15.59
CA ARG A 80 29.39 -10.67 14.59
C ARG A 80 29.03 -11.75 13.58
N THR A 81 30.03 -12.45 13.04
CA THR A 81 29.84 -13.54 12.07
C THR A 81 29.03 -14.69 12.67
N LYS A 82 29.25 -15.04 13.95
CA LYS A 82 28.42 -16.02 14.66
C LYS A 82 26.99 -15.53 14.80
N ASN A 83 26.78 -14.27 15.16
CA ASN A 83 25.45 -13.67 15.30
C ASN A 83 24.67 -13.67 13.98
N LYS A 84 25.30 -13.31 12.85
CA LYS A 84 24.68 -13.32 11.51
C LYS A 84 24.15 -14.69 11.08
N LYS A 85 24.70 -15.80 11.59
CA LYS A 85 24.16 -17.16 11.34
C LYS A 85 22.75 -17.35 11.93
N PHE A 86 22.41 -16.62 12.98
CA PHE A 86 21.09 -16.66 13.59
C PHE A 86 20.10 -15.70 12.92
N ILE A 87 20.57 -14.56 12.40
CA ILE A 87 19.75 -13.64 11.57
C ILE A 87 19.24 -14.35 10.31
N LYS A 88 20.12 -15.09 9.60
CA LYS A 88 19.73 -15.88 8.42
C LYS A 88 18.72 -17.01 8.72
N LYS A 89 18.67 -17.51 9.96
CA LYS A 89 17.68 -18.53 10.38
C LYS A 89 16.32 -17.91 10.75
N GLY A 90 16.25 -16.64 11.14
CA GLY A 90 15.01 -15.96 11.49
C GLY A 90 14.14 -15.55 10.30
N LEU A 91 14.75 -15.13 9.18
CA LEU A 91 14.01 -14.75 7.96
C LEU A 91 13.39 -15.97 7.25
N ALA A 92 14.08 -17.11 7.24
CA ALA A 92 13.56 -18.35 6.70
C ALA A 92 12.38 -18.89 7.54
N ASP A 93 12.42 -18.75 8.88
CA ASP A 93 11.29 -19.11 9.74
C ASP A 93 10.09 -18.16 9.54
N TYR A 94 10.31 -16.86 9.31
CA TYR A 94 9.24 -15.89 9.02
C TYR A 94 8.61 -16.09 7.63
N LEU A 95 9.40 -16.41 6.61
CA LEU A 95 8.93 -16.69 5.24
C LEU A 95 8.39 -18.12 5.07
N SER A 96 8.72 -19.04 5.99
CA SER A 96 8.13 -20.38 6.04
C SER A 96 6.80 -20.44 6.78
N LYS A 97 6.39 -19.38 7.49
CA LYS A 97 5.19 -19.38 8.34
C LYS A 97 3.96 -18.72 7.77
N ASP A 98 4.06 -18.01 6.65
CA ASP A 98 2.90 -17.54 5.87
C ASP A 98 3.08 -17.85 4.37
N SER A 99 3.34 -19.12 4.06
CA SER A 99 2.80 -19.66 2.82
C SER A 99 1.28 -19.81 3.01
N PHE A 100 0.53 -18.91 2.39
CA PHE A 100 -0.92 -18.97 2.29
C PHE A 100 -1.33 -20.30 1.61
N ALA A 101 -1.61 -21.32 2.42
CA ALA A 101 -2.18 -22.59 1.98
C ALA A 101 -3.66 -22.59 2.34
N LEU A 102 -4.53 -22.55 1.33
CA LEU A 102 -5.97 -22.80 1.48
C LEU A 102 -6.20 -24.15 2.20
N PRO A 103 -7.15 -24.23 3.15
CA PRO A 103 -7.48 -25.49 3.77
C PRO A 103 -8.40 -26.30 2.86
N LEU A 104 -8.16 -27.61 2.75
CA LEU A 104 -9.14 -28.68 3.04
C LEU A 104 -8.55 -30.07 2.66
N PRO A 105 -8.72 -31.11 3.51
CA PRO A 105 -8.36 -32.47 3.15
C PRO A 105 -9.57 -33.16 2.50
N VAL A 106 -9.62 -33.21 1.16
CA VAL A 106 -10.59 -34.06 0.44
C VAL A 106 -9.94 -35.41 0.15
N LYS A 107 -10.54 -36.49 0.69
CA LYS A 107 -10.11 -37.87 0.39
C LYS A 107 -10.25 -38.13 -1.13
N PRO A 108 -9.33 -38.89 -1.76
CA PRO A 108 -9.27 -39.10 -3.21
C PRO A 108 -10.52 -39.75 -3.84
N LEU A 109 -11.46 -40.24 -3.02
CA LEU A 109 -12.74 -40.78 -3.48
C LEU A 109 -13.74 -39.70 -3.96
N TYR A 110 -13.60 -38.44 -3.51
CA TYR A 110 -14.52 -37.35 -3.87
C TYR A 110 -14.18 -36.64 -5.18
N LEU A 111 -12.94 -36.75 -5.67
CA LEU A 111 -12.53 -36.14 -6.94
C LEU A 111 -13.07 -36.92 -8.15
N ALA A 112 -13.20 -38.24 -8.02
CA ALA A 112 -13.79 -39.10 -9.06
C ALA A 112 -15.33 -38.96 -9.14
N GLY A 113 -15.99 -38.75 -8.00
CA GLY A 113 -17.46 -38.54 -7.95
C GLY A 113 -17.89 -37.20 -8.52
N GLY A 114 -17.12 -36.13 -8.29
CA GLY A 114 -17.43 -34.79 -8.80
C GLY A 114 -17.37 -34.70 -10.33
N ILE A 115 -16.36 -35.32 -10.96
CA ILE A 115 -16.21 -35.33 -12.42
C ILE A 115 -17.32 -36.15 -13.09
N ALA A 116 -17.72 -37.27 -12.48
CA ALA A 116 -18.83 -38.09 -12.98
C ALA A 116 -20.19 -37.38 -12.87
N MET A 117 -20.43 -36.64 -11.79
CA MET A 117 -21.67 -35.88 -11.58
C MET A 117 -21.81 -34.72 -12.57
N ILE A 118 -20.71 -34.04 -12.89
CA ILE A 118 -20.68 -32.95 -13.88
C ILE A 118 -20.95 -33.48 -15.30
N LEU A 119 -20.40 -34.64 -15.65
CA LEU A 119 -20.66 -35.28 -16.95
C LEU A 119 -22.11 -35.77 -17.08
N ILE A 120 -22.71 -36.31 -16.03
CA ILE A 120 -24.13 -36.72 -16.03
C ILE A 120 -25.05 -35.49 -16.15
N LEU A 121 -24.73 -34.41 -15.43
CA LEU A 121 -25.49 -33.17 -15.51
C LEU A 121 -25.42 -32.54 -16.92
N ALA A 122 -24.25 -32.60 -17.57
CA ALA A 122 -24.08 -32.14 -18.95
C ALA A 122 -24.91 -32.97 -19.95
N VAL A 123 -24.98 -34.29 -19.77
CA VAL A 123 -25.79 -35.17 -20.62
C VAL A 123 -27.30 -34.94 -20.43
N VAL A 124 -27.75 -34.64 -19.21
CA VAL A 124 -29.17 -34.29 -18.94
C VAL A 124 -29.54 -32.93 -19.55
N ILE A 125 -28.65 -31.94 -19.44
CA ILE A 125 -28.88 -30.58 -19.97
C ILE A 125 -28.90 -30.57 -21.50
N PHE A 126 -27.95 -31.25 -22.16
CA PHE A 126 -27.86 -31.23 -23.62
C PHE A 126 -28.69 -32.32 -24.32
N GLY A 127 -29.06 -33.41 -23.63
CA GLY A 127 -29.80 -34.52 -24.24
C GLY A 127 -31.32 -34.46 -24.07
N ILE A 128 -31.83 -33.93 -22.96
CA ILE A 128 -33.25 -34.11 -22.57
C ILE A 128 -34.06 -32.81 -22.69
N ILE A 129 -33.45 -31.66 -22.43
CA ILE A 129 -34.14 -30.36 -22.45
C ILE A 129 -34.75 -30.00 -23.83
N PRO A 130 -34.12 -30.31 -25.00
CA PRO A 130 -34.72 -30.02 -26.31
C PRO A 130 -35.99 -30.82 -26.63
N PHE A 131 -36.25 -31.93 -25.92
CA PHE A 131 -37.43 -32.79 -26.15
C PHE A 131 -38.63 -32.44 -25.27
N LEU A 132 -38.42 -31.74 -24.15
CA LEU A 132 -39.50 -31.35 -23.22
C LEU A 132 -40.17 -30.02 -23.60
N PHE A 133 -39.52 -29.20 -24.44
CA PHE A 133 -40.05 -27.91 -24.87
C PHE A 133 -39.97 -27.78 -26.40
N PRO A 134 -40.88 -28.40 -27.16
CA PRO A 134 -40.98 -28.12 -28.60
C PRO A 134 -41.26 -26.62 -28.79
N ALA A 135 -40.51 -25.97 -29.68
CA ALA A 135 -40.70 -24.56 -29.99
C ALA A 135 -42.17 -24.29 -30.38
N PRO A 136 -42.79 -23.21 -29.89
CA PRO A 136 -44.17 -22.89 -30.24
C PRO A 136 -44.27 -22.67 -31.75
N VAL A 137 -45.27 -23.30 -32.36
CA VAL A 137 -45.61 -23.13 -33.77
C VAL A 137 -46.07 -21.69 -33.96
N SER A 138 -45.28 -20.88 -34.69
CA SER A 138 -45.65 -19.50 -35.02
C SER A 138 -46.90 -19.48 -35.87
N SER A 139 -47.95 -18.86 -35.34
CA SER A 139 -49.11 -18.43 -36.11
C SER A 139 -48.67 -17.49 -37.23
N THR A 140 -49.24 -17.69 -38.41
CA THR A 140 -49.02 -16.87 -39.61
C THR A 140 -49.66 -15.49 -39.44
N VAL A 141 -48.94 -14.60 -38.77
CA VAL A 141 -49.14 -13.15 -38.82
C VAL A 141 -48.40 -12.63 -40.05
N GLY A 142 -49.02 -11.74 -40.84
CA GLY A 142 -48.46 -11.24 -42.11
C GLY A 142 -47.04 -10.66 -41.96
N GLU A 143 -46.29 -10.64 -43.05
CA GLU A 143 -44.98 -9.97 -43.08
C GLU A 143 -45.21 -8.45 -43.00
N ILE A 144 -44.57 -7.78 -42.05
CA ILE A 144 -44.50 -6.32 -41.99
C ILE A 144 -43.25 -5.94 -42.79
N PRO A 145 -43.37 -5.48 -44.05
CA PRO A 145 -42.21 -5.18 -44.86
C PRO A 145 -41.51 -3.94 -44.30
N ILE A 146 -40.22 -4.11 -44.01
CA ILE A 146 -39.28 -3.03 -43.70
C ILE A 146 -38.20 -3.04 -44.78
N THR A 147 -37.93 -1.89 -45.36
CA THR A 147 -36.87 -1.73 -46.36
C THR A 147 -35.68 -1.00 -45.75
N ILE A 148 -34.47 -1.48 -46.07
CA ILE A 148 -33.21 -0.82 -45.72
C ILE A 148 -32.58 -0.39 -47.03
N GLU A 149 -32.37 0.91 -47.20
CA GLU A 149 -31.75 1.50 -48.39
C GLU A 149 -30.48 2.22 -47.97
N LEU A 150 -29.38 1.95 -48.67
CA LEU A 150 -28.13 2.68 -48.49
C LEU A 150 -28.07 3.82 -49.50
N LEU A 151 -27.93 5.04 -48.98
CA LEU A 151 -27.58 6.21 -49.76
C LEU A 151 -26.08 6.52 -49.60
N ASP A 152 -25.61 7.64 -50.13
CA ASP A 152 -24.18 7.97 -50.18
C ASP A 152 -23.52 8.09 -48.78
N ASP A 153 -24.26 8.59 -47.78
CA ASP A 153 -23.74 8.87 -46.42
C ASP A 153 -24.64 8.36 -45.27
N VAL A 154 -25.79 7.76 -45.60
CA VAL A 154 -26.83 7.41 -44.62
C VAL A 154 -27.52 6.09 -44.97
N ALA A 155 -27.84 5.29 -43.95
CA ALA A 155 -28.75 4.17 -44.07
C ALA A 155 -30.18 4.64 -43.76
N LEU A 156 -31.09 4.48 -44.71
CA LEU A 156 -32.52 4.75 -44.53
C LEU A 156 -33.26 3.45 -44.23
N ILE A 157 -33.88 3.39 -43.06
CA ILE A 157 -34.74 2.27 -42.65
C ILE A 157 -36.18 2.76 -42.70
N LYS A 158 -37.00 2.17 -43.57
CA LYS A 158 -38.36 2.63 -43.82
C LYS A 158 -39.39 1.58 -43.47
N ASN A 159 -40.37 1.97 -42.67
CA ASN A 159 -41.58 1.19 -42.43
C ASN A 159 -42.52 1.37 -43.62
N THR A 160 -42.59 0.37 -44.51
CA THR A 160 -43.45 0.44 -45.71
C THR A 160 -44.90 0.03 -45.45
N GLY A 161 -45.23 -0.40 -44.23
CA GLY A 161 -46.57 -0.82 -43.84
C GLY A 161 -46.94 -2.22 -44.36
N GLY A 162 -47.84 -2.90 -43.65
CA GLY A 162 -48.27 -4.26 -43.96
C GLY A 162 -49.42 -4.71 -43.05
N PRO A 163 -49.88 -5.97 -43.18
CA PRO A 163 -50.86 -6.53 -42.26
C PRO A 163 -50.35 -6.40 -40.81
N ASP A 164 -51.22 -5.96 -39.90
CA ASP A 164 -50.92 -5.80 -38.47
C ASP A 164 -49.91 -4.69 -38.10
N SER A 165 -49.54 -3.81 -39.05
CA SER A 165 -48.69 -2.63 -38.78
C SER A 165 -49.33 -1.63 -37.82
N ASP A 166 -50.67 -1.56 -37.79
CA ASP A 166 -51.49 -0.76 -36.86
C ASP A 166 -51.46 -1.27 -35.42
N LYS A 167 -51.00 -2.52 -35.20
CA LYS A 167 -50.88 -3.15 -33.88
C LYS A 167 -49.48 -3.08 -33.28
N VAL A 168 -48.50 -2.56 -34.03
CA VAL A 168 -47.12 -2.41 -33.56
C VAL A 168 -47.03 -1.24 -32.59
N SER A 169 -46.53 -1.50 -31.38
CA SER A 169 -46.31 -0.48 -30.36
C SER A 169 -44.99 0.26 -30.55
N TYR A 170 -43.91 -0.47 -30.90
CA TYR A 170 -42.63 0.11 -31.28
C TYR A 170 -41.76 -0.91 -32.03
N PHE A 171 -40.74 -0.40 -32.72
CA PHE A 171 -39.70 -1.22 -33.34
C PHE A 171 -38.39 -1.09 -32.54
N SER A 172 -37.73 -2.22 -32.31
CA SER A 172 -36.36 -2.26 -31.80
C SER A 172 -35.38 -2.53 -32.93
N LEU A 173 -34.31 -1.75 -32.99
CA LEU A 173 -33.25 -1.85 -33.98
C LEU A 173 -31.92 -2.21 -33.31
N THR A 174 -31.29 -3.27 -33.81
CA THR A 174 -29.92 -3.63 -33.40
C THR A 174 -29.03 -3.84 -34.62
N GLY A 175 -27.75 -3.50 -34.47
CA GLY A 175 -26.68 -3.77 -35.44
C GLY A 175 -25.68 -4.73 -34.82
N ASN A 176 -25.41 -5.87 -35.47
CA ASN A 176 -24.51 -6.92 -34.96
C ASN A 176 -24.83 -7.32 -33.48
N ASN A 177 -26.12 -7.40 -33.15
CA ASN A 177 -26.68 -7.68 -31.82
C ASN A 177 -26.42 -6.61 -30.75
N GLN A 178 -26.08 -5.38 -31.14
CA GLN A 178 -25.95 -4.23 -30.23
C GLN A 178 -27.02 -3.18 -30.54
N THR A 179 -27.54 -2.51 -29.51
CA THR A 179 -28.48 -1.39 -29.67
C THR A 179 -27.79 -0.22 -30.36
N ILE A 180 -28.37 0.27 -31.45
CA ILE A 180 -27.82 1.41 -32.19
C ILE A 180 -28.27 2.70 -31.50
N LEU A 181 -27.30 3.44 -30.95
CA LEU A 181 -27.53 4.71 -30.28
C LEU A 181 -27.17 5.88 -31.19
N SER A 182 -27.84 7.02 -31.01
CA SER A 182 -27.45 8.30 -31.59
C SER A 182 -26.18 8.86 -30.94
N ALA A 183 -25.56 9.87 -31.56
CA ALA A 183 -24.37 10.54 -31.03
C ALA A 183 -24.55 11.10 -29.59
N ASP A 184 -25.79 11.48 -29.22
CA ASP A 184 -26.17 11.92 -27.86
C ASP A 184 -26.61 10.76 -26.94
N LYS A 185 -26.30 9.50 -27.31
CA LYS A 185 -26.55 8.26 -26.57
C LYS A 185 -28.03 7.92 -26.35
N ARG A 186 -28.93 8.34 -27.24
CA ARG A 186 -30.35 7.97 -27.20
C ARG A 186 -30.62 6.80 -28.13
N GLU A 187 -31.57 5.95 -27.78
CA GLU A 187 -32.00 4.87 -28.68
C GLU A 187 -32.66 5.45 -29.93
N ARG A 188 -32.26 4.94 -31.10
CA ARG A 188 -32.86 5.29 -32.39
C ARG A 188 -34.15 4.48 -32.56
N ILE A 189 -35.29 5.15 -32.56
CA ILE A 189 -36.61 4.52 -32.68
C ILE A 189 -37.14 4.73 -34.12
N LEU A 190 -37.52 3.65 -34.79
CA LEU A 190 -38.28 3.71 -36.04
C LEU A 190 -39.76 3.96 -35.70
N GLY A 191 -40.35 4.98 -36.32
CA GLY A 191 -41.77 5.30 -36.13
C GLY A 191 -42.70 4.17 -36.57
N THR A 192 -43.82 4.03 -35.86
CA THR A 192 -44.84 3.00 -36.13
C THR A 192 -45.77 3.37 -37.29
N ASP A 193 -45.89 4.65 -37.61
CA ASP A 193 -46.73 5.13 -38.70
C ASP A 193 -46.21 4.66 -40.06
N ILE A 194 -47.12 4.31 -40.96
CA ILE A 194 -46.80 3.88 -42.32
C ILE A 194 -46.05 5.01 -43.05
N GLY A 195 -44.88 4.68 -43.61
CA GLY A 195 -44.01 5.65 -44.28
C GLY A 195 -42.94 6.27 -43.37
N SER A 196 -42.96 5.98 -42.07
CA SER A 196 -41.91 6.41 -41.13
C SER A 196 -40.54 5.96 -41.63
N THR A 197 -39.60 6.89 -41.64
CA THR A 197 -38.24 6.65 -42.12
C THR A 197 -37.26 7.07 -41.03
N LEU A 198 -36.39 6.15 -40.63
CA LEU A 198 -35.27 6.38 -39.73
C LEU A 198 -33.99 6.49 -40.56
N ALA A 199 -33.33 7.64 -40.46
CA ALA A 199 -32.07 7.90 -41.13
C ALA A 199 -30.92 7.75 -40.12
N ILE A 200 -29.93 6.91 -40.43
CA ILE A 200 -28.76 6.67 -39.57
C ILE A 200 -27.48 6.94 -40.37
N PRO A 201 -26.68 7.97 -40.02
CA PRO A 201 -25.43 8.28 -40.70
C PRO A 201 -24.44 7.09 -40.65
N PHE A 202 -23.69 6.86 -41.73
CA PHE A 202 -22.71 5.78 -41.77
C PHE A 202 -21.61 5.93 -40.72
N GLU A 203 -21.23 7.16 -40.37
CA GLU A 203 -20.26 7.44 -39.31
C GLU A 203 -20.69 6.83 -37.96
N GLU A 204 -21.98 6.90 -37.63
CA GLU A 204 -22.52 6.33 -36.41
C GLU A 204 -22.57 4.79 -36.49
N LEU A 205 -22.91 4.24 -37.65
CA LEU A 205 -23.00 2.78 -37.87
C LEU A 205 -21.64 2.08 -37.83
N ARG A 206 -20.55 2.77 -38.19
CA ARG A 206 -19.19 2.20 -38.16
C ARG A 206 -18.77 1.73 -36.77
N GLY A 207 -19.25 2.37 -35.70
CA GLY A 207 -18.97 1.92 -34.33
C GLY A 207 -19.56 0.55 -33.98
N PHE A 208 -20.54 0.08 -34.76
CA PHE A 208 -21.24 -1.19 -34.55
C PHE A 208 -20.93 -2.22 -35.65
N ALA A 209 -20.20 -1.83 -36.69
CA ALA A 209 -19.85 -2.68 -37.83
C ALA A 209 -18.54 -3.46 -37.58
N THR A 210 -18.47 -4.69 -38.05
CA THR A 210 -17.24 -5.51 -38.03
C THR A 210 -16.73 -5.58 -39.46
N GLU A 211 -15.51 -5.12 -39.73
CA GLU A 211 -14.94 -5.09 -41.09
C GLU A 211 -15.83 -4.37 -42.13
N ASN A 212 -16.48 -3.26 -41.73
CA ASN A 212 -17.49 -2.52 -42.51
C ASN A 212 -18.79 -3.28 -42.79
N ILE A 213 -18.99 -4.46 -42.21
CA ILE A 213 -20.22 -5.25 -42.35
C ILE A 213 -21.09 -5.05 -41.12
N ILE A 214 -22.36 -4.72 -41.35
CA ILE A 214 -23.37 -4.60 -40.30
C ILE A 214 -24.59 -5.44 -40.63
N THR A 215 -25.01 -6.28 -39.68
CA THR A 215 -26.28 -7.01 -39.74
C THR A 215 -27.32 -6.25 -38.93
N PHE A 216 -28.25 -5.59 -39.63
CA PHE A 216 -29.43 -4.99 -39.02
C PHE A 216 -30.43 -6.07 -38.64
N ARG A 217 -30.93 -6.03 -37.41
CA ARG A 217 -32.06 -6.83 -36.94
C ARG A 217 -33.14 -5.91 -36.41
N ILE A 218 -34.31 -6.00 -37.00
CA ILE A 218 -35.48 -5.18 -36.68
C ILE A 218 -36.56 -6.10 -36.11
N THR A 219 -36.98 -5.80 -34.89
CA THR A 219 -38.00 -6.56 -34.18
C THR A 219 -39.19 -5.65 -33.88
N ALA A 220 -40.38 -6.05 -34.31
CA ALA A 220 -41.63 -5.38 -33.97
C ALA A 220 -42.15 -5.91 -32.65
N PHE A 221 -42.57 -5.02 -31.76
CA PHE A 221 -43.26 -5.35 -30.51
C PHE A 221 -44.72 -4.92 -30.63
N PHE A 222 -45.64 -5.85 -30.40
CA PHE A 222 -47.08 -5.65 -30.56
C PHE A 222 -47.72 -5.26 -29.22
N SER A 223 -48.89 -4.63 -29.30
CA SER A 223 -49.64 -4.18 -28.12
C SER A 223 -50.12 -5.31 -27.21
N ASP A 224 -50.18 -6.55 -27.72
CA ASP A 224 -50.49 -7.76 -26.94
C ASP A 224 -49.27 -8.32 -26.18
N GLY A 225 -48.11 -7.66 -26.26
CA GLY A 225 -46.87 -8.05 -25.61
C GLY A 225 -46.05 -9.08 -26.39
N THR A 226 -46.51 -9.55 -27.54
CA THR A 226 -45.72 -10.41 -28.42
C THR A 226 -44.69 -9.60 -29.21
N ASN A 227 -43.64 -10.26 -29.71
CA ASN A 227 -42.69 -9.64 -30.60
C ASN A 227 -42.36 -10.56 -31.77
N LYS A 228 -41.99 -9.97 -32.91
CA LYS A 228 -41.63 -10.69 -34.12
C LYS A 228 -40.46 -9.99 -34.79
N GLN A 229 -39.45 -10.77 -35.17
CA GLN A 229 -38.38 -10.26 -36.02
C GLN A 229 -38.93 -10.06 -37.43
N VAL A 230 -39.01 -8.80 -37.85
CA VAL A 230 -39.64 -8.41 -39.13
C VAL A 230 -38.63 -8.26 -40.25
N LYS A 231 -37.36 -8.01 -39.92
CA LYS A 231 -36.29 -7.90 -40.92
C LYS A 231 -34.93 -8.24 -40.32
N THR A 232 -34.15 -9.01 -41.07
CA THR A 232 -32.71 -9.16 -40.88
C THR A 232 -32.02 -8.92 -42.20
N GLU A 233 -31.11 -7.96 -42.25
CA GLU A 233 -30.36 -7.67 -43.47
C GLU A 233 -28.91 -7.41 -43.13
N THR A 234 -28.01 -8.04 -43.86
CA THR A 234 -26.58 -7.79 -43.72
C THR A 234 -26.16 -6.90 -44.86
N VAL A 235 -25.52 -5.80 -44.50
CA VAL A 235 -25.16 -4.74 -45.41
C VAL A 235 -23.70 -4.39 -45.22
N THR A 236 -22.99 -4.17 -46.32
CA THR A 236 -21.60 -3.69 -46.31
C THR A 236 -21.62 -2.19 -46.49
N LEU A 237 -21.16 -1.45 -45.47
CA LEU A 237 -21.01 0.01 -45.54
C LEU A 237 -19.94 0.36 -46.58
N PRO A 238 -20.13 1.41 -47.39
CA PRO A 238 -19.12 1.82 -48.34
C PRO A 238 -17.81 2.18 -47.61
N PRO A 239 -16.64 1.92 -48.22
CA PRO A 239 -15.37 2.37 -47.65
C PRO A 239 -15.39 3.90 -47.54
N VAL A 240 -14.80 4.45 -46.48
CA VAL A 240 -14.59 5.92 -46.42
C VAL A 240 -13.77 6.28 -47.66
N PRO A 241 -14.23 7.20 -48.53
CA PRO A 241 -13.43 7.62 -49.67
C PRO A 241 -12.09 8.09 -49.13
N ALA A 242 -11.01 7.49 -49.63
CA ALA A 242 -9.68 7.93 -49.30
C ALA A 242 -9.56 9.37 -49.77
N VAL A 243 -9.68 10.31 -48.83
CA VAL A 243 -9.16 11.65 -49.05
C VAL A 243 -7.71 11.40 -49.40
N GLU A 244 -7.27 11.80 -50.60
CA GLU A 244 -5.85 12.08 -50.86
C GLU A 244 -5.46 13.22 -49.93
N THR A 245 -5.36 12.89 -48.64
CA THR A 245 -4.48 13.56 -47.75
C THR A 245 -3.13 13.28 -48.38
N VAL A 246 -2.47 14.34 -48.83
CA VAL A 246 -1.04 14.39 -48.64
C VAL A 246 -0.88 14.13 -47.15
N VAL A 247 -0.71 12.87 -46.76
CA VAL A 247 -0.25 12.51 -45.43
C VAL A 247 1.10 13.21 -45.42
N PRO A 248 1.30 14.33 -44.70
CA PRO A 248 2.66 14.71 -44.44
C PRO A 248 3.25 13.44 -43.85
N THR A 249 4.30 12.89 -44.48
CA THR A 249 5.10 11.84 -43.86
C THR A 249 5.19 12.26 -42.41
N PRO A 250 4.64 11.50 -41.43
CA PRO A 250 4.58 11.97 -40.06
C PRO A 250 6.02 12.32 -39.77
N THR A 251 6.30 13.62 -39.65
CA THR A 251 7.65 14.06 -39.32
C THR A 251 7.85 13.34 -38.00
N PRO A 252 8.78 12.37 -37.90
CA PRO A 252 8.92 11.64 -36.66
C PRO A 252 9.05 12.70 -35.60
N VAL A 253 8.09 12.75 -34.68
CA VAL A 253 8.22 13.65 -33.53
C VAL A 253 9.48 13.13 -32.89
N GLN A 254 10.57 13.87 -33.06
CA GLN A 254 11.87 13.49 -32.52
C GLN A 254 11.73 13.67 -31.01
N TYR A 255 11.15 12.68 -30.37
CA TYR A 255 11.02 12.63 -28.93
C TYR A 255 12.38 12.24 -28.41
N THR A 256 13.09 13.24 -27.88
CA THR A 256 14.37 13.02 -27.22
C THR A 256 14.08 12.64 -25.79
N ALA A 257 14.43 11.40 -25.43
CA ALA A 257 14.34 10.91 -24.05
C ALA A 257 14.99 11.91 -23.09
N GLN A 258 14.26 12.34 -22.05
CA GLN A 258 14.80 13.27 -21.06
C GLN A 258 15.80 12.58 -20.11
N PHE A 259 15.66 11.28 -19.93
CA PHE A 259 16.47 10.48 -19.02
C PHE A 259 17.24 9.40 -19.77
N LYS A 260 18.39 9.02 -19.21
CA LYS A 260 19.26 7.96 -19.74
C LYS A 260 19.28 6.77 -18.79
N SER A 261 19.76 5.65 -19.32
CA SER A 261 20.04 4.45 -18.53
C SER A 261 20.91 4.78 -17.31
N GLY A 262 20.49 4.30 -16.14
CA GLY A 262 21.14 4.53 -14.85
C GLY A 262 20.58 5.71 -14.06
N ASP A 263 19.74 6.57 -14.66
CA ASP A 263 19.12 7.70 -13.97
C ASP A 263 18.03 7.22 -13.00
N ILE A 264 17.98 7.88 -11.85
CA ILE A 264 16.94 7.68 -10.84
C ILE A 264 15.96 8.86 -10.93
N VAL A 265 14.68 8.55 -11.08
CA VAL A 265 13.60 9.55 -11.15
C VAL A 265 12.63 9.35 -10.00
N LEU A 266 11.92 10.41 -9.64
CA LEU A 266 10.91 10.42 -8.58
C LEU A 266 9.54 10.68 -9.21
N ASP A 267 8.58 9.81 -8.95
CA ASP A 267 7.18 10.06 -9.29
C ASP A 267 6.64 11.18 -8.38
N SER A 268 6.25 12.30 -8.98
CA SER A 268 5.86 13.50 -8.24
C SER A 268 4.53 13.36 -7.50
N LYS A 269 3.71 12.33 -7.81
CA LYS A 269 2.39 12.12 -7.22
C LYS A 269 2.42 11.23 -5.99
N ASN A 270 3.25 10.19 -6.01
CA ASN A 270 3.30 9.18 -4.95
C ASN A 270 4.66 9.09 -4.25
N GLY A 271 5.68 9.84 -4.70
CA GLY A 271 7.01 9.87 -4.09
C GLY A 271 7.83 8.60 -4.30
N SER A 272 7.46 7.74 -5.24
CA SER A 272 8.17 6.49 -5.53
C SER A 272 9.37 6.73 -6.43
N TYR A 273 10.49 6.09 -6.12
CA TYR A 273 11.69 6.13 -6.95
C TYR A 273 11.62 5.07 -8.05
N SER A 274 12.06 5.43 -9.26
CA SER A 274 12.20 4.50 -10.38
C SER A 274 13.59 4.63 -11.01
N LEU A 275 14.16 3.50 -11.40
CA LEU A 275 15.39 3.42 -12.19
C LEU A 275 15.04 3.32 -13.66
N ILE A 276 15.65 4.15 -14.50
CA ILE A 276 15.69 3.92 -15.95
C ILE A 276 16.72 2.83 -16.22
N PHE A 277 16.26 1.59 -16.46
CA PHE A 277 17.15 0.48 -16.75
C PHE A 277 17.76 0.62 -18.14
N THR A 278 16.92 0.79 -19.16
CA THR A 278 17.37 1.07 -20.54
C THR A 278 16.28 1.78 -21.35
N THR A 279 16.70 2.45 -22.43
CA THR A 279 15.81 2.94 -23.49
C THR A 279 15.58 1.85 -24.53
N LEU A 280 14.34 1.67 -24.97
CA LEU A 280 13.95 0.72 -26.01
C LEU A 280 13.74 1.43 -27.37
N PRO A 281 13.83 0.71 -28.52
CA PRO A 281 13.77 1.30 -29.87
C PRO A 281 12.44 1.98 -30.24
N ASP A 282 11.38 1.81 -29.45
CA ASP A 282 10.00 2.25 -29.69
C ASP A 282 9.57 3.40 -28.75
N HIS A 283 10.51 4.27 -28.37
CA HIS A 283 10.28 5.37 -27.42
C HIS A 283 9.68 4.88 -26.09
N GLN A 284 10.18 3.74 -25.59
CA GLN A 284 9.86 3.25 -24.27
C GLN A 284 11.08 3.25 -23.36
N TYR A 285 10.83 3.34 -22.06
CA TYR A 285 11.79 2.98 -21.03
C TYR A 285 11.44 1.60 -20.49
N LEU A 286 12.48 0.81 -20.23
CA LEU A 286 12.40 -0.28 -19.26
C LEU A 286 12.73 0.32 -17.90
N VAL A 287 11.78 0.27 -16.96
CA VAL A 287 11.91 0.85 -15.63
C VAL A 287 11.75 -0.18 -14.53
N ASN A 288 12.41 0.06 -13.40
CA ASN A 288 12.32 -0.73 -12.18
C ASN A 288 11.98 0.17 -11.00
N SER A 289 11.15 -0.31 -10.08
CA SER A 289 10.91 0.42 -8.83
C SER A 289 12.10 0.30 -7.90
N LEU A 290 12.40 1.39 -7.20
CA LEU A 290 13.43 1.46 -6.19
C LEU A 290 12.83 1.81 -4.83
N SER A 291 13.35 1.20 -3.76
CA SER A 291 13.13 1.66 -2.39
C SER A 291 14.43 2.24 -1.83
N ARG A 292 14.36 3.46 -1.28
CA ARG A 292 15.50 4.11 -0.63
C ARG A 292 15.44 3.86 0.87
N ARG A 293 16.47 3.25 1.43
CA ARG A 293 16.64 3.03 2.86
C ARG A 293 17.19 4.29 3.54
N ASN A 294 17.01 4.41 4.86
CA ASN A 294 17.49 5.56 5.63
C ASN A 294 19.01 5.75 5.57
N ASP A 295 19.79 4.70 5.31
CA ASP A 295 21.24 4.78 5.08
C ASP A 295 21.61 5.28 3.66
N GLY A 296 20.63 5.64 2.84
CA GLY A 296 20.81 6.17 1.49
C GLY A 296 20.82 5.11 0.41
N LEU A 297 20.96 3.84 0.79
CA LEU A 297 21.06 2.74 -0.16
C LEU A 297 19.71 2.46 -0.81
N PHE A 298 19.73 2.28 -2.12
CA PHE A 298 18.58 1.92 -2.92
C PHE A 298 18.53 0.41 -3.12
N ILE A 299 17.35 -0.18 -3.01
CA ILE A 299 17.10 -1.58 -3.35
C ILE A 299 16.19 -1.61 -4.58
N MET A 300 16.65 -2.30 -5.62
CA MET A 300 15.88 -2.52 -6.83
C MET A 300 14.91 -3.69 -6.67
N GLN A 301 13.65 -3.45 -7.02
CA GLN A 301 12.61 -4.47 -7.05
C GLN A 301 12.59 -5.23 -8.38
N GLU A 302 12.14 -6.49 -8.36
CA GLU A 302 12.01 -7.35 -9.55
C GLU A 302 10.70 -7.07 -10.31
N ASP A 303 10.43 -5.80 -10.62
CA ASP A 303 9.19 -5.33 -11.23
C ASP A 303 9.43 -4.54 -12.53
N ASN A 304 10.12 -5.20 -13.47
CA ASN A 304 10.40 -4.68 -14.80
C ASN A 304 9.11 -4.24 -15.52
N ARG A 305 9.03 -2.97 -15.88
CA ARG A 305 7.90 -2.39 -16.62
C ARG A 305 8.37 -1.67 -17.87
N ASN A 306 7.73 -1.94 -18.99
CA ASN A 306 7.89 -1.16 -20.20
C ASN A 306 6.89 -0.01 -20.19
N ILE A 307 7.35 1.22 -20.40
CA ILE A 307 6.48 2.40 -20.36
C ILE A 307 6.88 3.40 -21.44
N SER A 308 5.89 4.07 -22.03
CA SER A 308 6.07 5.18 -22.98
C SER A 308 6.94 6.27 -22.37
N GLN A 309 8.00 6.70 -23.07
CA GLN A 309 8.89 7.77 -22.62
C GLN A 309 8.13 9.08 -22.44
N MET A 310 7.23 9.40 -23.38
CA MET A 310 6.44 10.62 -23.34
C MET A 310 5.52 10.70 -22.12
N ASP A 311 4.80 9.62 -21.82
CA ASP A 311 3.90 9.58 -20.67
C ASP A 311 4.68 9.54 -19.36
N PHE A 312 5.81 8.82 -19.35
CA PHE A 312 6.64 8.70 -18.16
C PHE A 312 7.31 10.02 -17.78
N ASP A 313 7.92 10.72 -18.75
CA ASP A 313 8.58 12.01 -18.53
C ASP A 313 7.58 13.09 -18.07
N ALA A 314 6.29 12.94 -18.35
CA ALA A 314 5.23 13.83 -17.85
C ALA A 314 4.82 13.55 -16.39
N MET A 315 5.19 12.39 -15.83
CA MET A 315 4.80 11.95 -14.48
C MET A 315 5.94 12.02 -13.45
N VAL A 316 7.19 12.06 -13.92
CA VAL A 316 8.36 11.96 -13.05
C VAL A 316 9.21 13.22 -13.10
N VAL A 317 9.95 13.46 -12.02
CA VAL A 317 10.95 14.53 -11.93
C VAL A 317 12.35 13.94 -11.76
N SER A 318 13.35 14.64 -12.31
CA SER A 318 14.74 14.26 -12.11
C SER A 318 15.12 14.42 -10.64
N THR A 319 15.77 13.39 -10.08
CA THR A 319 16.41 13.50 -8.75
C THR A 319 17.85 14.05 -8.86
N GLY A 320 18.43 14.03 -10.06
CA GLY A 320 19.86 14.23 -10.29
C GLY A 320 20.77 13.09 -9.80
N LEU A 321 20.17 12.00 -9.32
CA LEU A 321 20.85 10.80 -8.84
C LEU A 321 20.96 9.76 -9.96
N SER A 322 22.05 9.00 -9.96
CA SER A 322 22.29 7.91 -10.90
C SER A 322 23.14 6.80 -10.29
N PHE A 323 23.04 5.59 -10.83
CA PHE A 323 23.98 4.50 -10.54
C PHE A 323 25.17 4.52 -11.52
N PRO A 324 26.35 4.01 -11.10
CA PRO A 324 27.45 3.80 -12.02
C PRO A 324 27.05 2.85 -13.16
N GLN A 325 27.63 3.03 -14.36
CA GLN A 325 27.18 2.45 -15.64
C GLN A 325 26.94 0.92 -15.70
N LYS A 326 27.46 0.14 -14.75
CA LYS A 326 27.18 -1.30 -14.72
C LYS A 326 25.82 -1.53 -14.09
N MET A 327 24.86 -2.06 -14.86
CA MET A 327 23.52 -2.33 -14.38
C MET A 327 23.54 -3.18 -13.10
N PRO A 328 22.79 -2.76 -12.07
CA PRO A 328 22.76 -3.48 -10.80
C PRO A 328 21.94 -4.77 -10.87
N GLU A 329 22.31 -5.76 -10.06
CA GLU A 329 21.50 -6.97 -9.85
C GLU A 329 20.34 -6.67 -8.87
N PRO A 330 19.14 -7.24 -9.07
CA PRO A 330 18.02 -7.08 -8.16
C PRO A 330 18.35 -7.51 -6.73
N GLY A 331 17.77 -6.83 -5.75
CA GLY A 331 17.92 -7.17 -4.32
C GLY A 331 19.26 -6.82 -3.67
N ILE A 332 20.26 -6.35 -4.43
CA ILE A 332 21.51 -5.80 -3.87
C ILE A 332 21.28 -4.33 -3.50
N PRO A 333 21.62 -3.89 -2.27
CA PRO A 333 21.62 -2.47 -1.92
C PRO A 333 22.70 -1.69 -2.68
N LEU A 334 22.34 -0.54 -3.23
CA LEU A 334 23.17 0.24 -4.15
C LEU A 334 23.30 1.68 -3.68
N GLN A 335 24.50 2.22 -3.83
CA GLN A 335 24.77 3.62 -3.58
C GLN A 335 24.54 4.44 -4.84
N ALA A 336 23.64 5.43 -4.76
CA ALA A 336 23.46 6.40 -5.83
C ALA A 336 24.48 7.54 -5.69
N HIS A 337 24.76 8.21 -6.81
CA HIS A 337 25.64 9.37 -6.89
C HIS A 337 24.94 10.53 -7.58
N ARG A 338 25.23 11.75 -7.12
CA ARG A 338 24.74 12.98 -7.74
C ARG A 338 25.63 13.38 -8.91
N SER A 339 25.03 13.79 -10.03
CA SER A 339 25.78 14.17 -11.24
C SER A 339 26.55 15.49 -11.12
N SER A 340 26.27 16.32 -10.11
CA SER A 340 26.94 17.61 -9.87
C SER A 340 27.78 17.60 -8.59
N SER A 341 29.00 18.13 -8.65
CA SER A 341 29.88 18.29 -7.50
C SER A 341 29.33 19.37 -6.56
N LEU A 342 28.91 18.98 -5.36
CA LEU A 342 28.49 19.90 -4.32
C LEU A 342 29.72 20.57 -3.68
N SER A 343 29.79 21.90 -3.76
CA SER A 343 30.85 22.69 -3.12
C SER A 343 30.43 23.09 -1.70
N GLY A 344 31.34 23.00 -0.73
CA GLY A 344 31.12 23.48 0.65
C GLY A 344 30.56 22.45 1.64
N THR A 345 30.60 21.17 1.31
CA THR A 345 30.14 20.07 2.18
C THR A 345 31.22 19.64 3.17
N ARG A 346 30.82 19.32 4.40
CA ARG A 346 31.74 18.80 5.42
C ARG A 346 32.11 17.36 5.06
N ALA A 347 33.34 16.96 5.41
CA ALA A 347 33.81 15.59 5.15
C ALA A 347 33.03 14.51 5.92
N TYR A 348 32.37 14.89 7.02
CA TYR A 348 31.61 13.99 7.89
C TYR A 348 30.31 14.66 8.35
N PRO A 349 29.22 13.90 8.51
CA PRO A 349 27.97 14.40 9.06
C PRO A 349 28.18 14.87 10.50
N LEU A 350 27.67 16.06 10.84
CA LEU A 350 27.61 16.55 12.22
C LEU A 350 26.69 15.70 13.10
N TYR A 351 25.63 15.15 12.51
CA TYR A 351 24.61 14.39 13.22
C TYR A 351 24.59 12.93 12.80
N ILE A 352 24.22 12.06 13.72
CA ILE A 352 24.14 10.61 13.50
C ILE A 352 22.71 10.11 13.72
N PRO A 353 22.37 8.92 13.19
CA PRO A 353 21.03 8.38 13.35
C PRO A 353 20.61 8.30 14.83
N GLY A 354 19.40 8.80 15.11
CA GLY A 354 18.85 8.96 16.44
C GLY A 354 19.06 10.34 17.07
N ASP A 355 19.91 11.20 16.50
CA ASP A 355 20.04 12.58 16.98
C ASP A 355 18.75 13.37 16.72
N ILE A 356 18.35 14.15 17.72
CA ILE A 356 17.23 15.08 17.64
C ILE A 356 17.83 16.48 17.62
N VAL A 357 17.49 17.25 16.58
CA VAL A 357 18.05 18.57 16.33
C VAL A 357 16.95 19.61 16.18
N SER A 358 17.25 20.84 16.56
CA SER A 358 16.34 21.98 16.46
C SER A 358 17.09 23.26 16.06
N GLN A 359 16.31 24.29 15.75
CA GLN A 359 16.83 25.62 15.40
C GLN A 359 17.58 26.30 16.56
N GLY A 360 17.33 25.87 17.81
CA GLY A 360 17.98 26.40 19.00
C GLY A 360 17.74 25.53 20.22
N SER A 361 18.68 25.54 21.17
CA SER A 361 18.68 24.65 22.35
C SER A 361 17.43 24.74 23.24
N GLY A 362 16.66 25.84 23.17
CA GLY A 362 15.39 26.02 23.88
C GLY A 362 14.13 25.95 22.99
N SER A 363 14.27 25.72 21.69
CA SER A 363 13.12 25.58 20.79
C SER A 363 12.49 24.20 21.00
N VAL A 364 11.27 24.20 21.53
CA VAL A 364 10.52 22.98 21.88
C VAL A 364 9.44 22.63 20.86
N ASN A 365 9.20 23.51 19.88
CA ASN A 365 8.04 23.44 19.00
C ASN A 365 8.33 22.71 17.68
N GLU A 366 9.58 22.68 17.23
CA GLU A 366 9.99 22.03 15.99
C GLU A 366 11.35 21.35 16.22
N ALA A 367 11.32 20.02 16.32
CA ALA A 367 12.50 19.19 16.38
C ALA A 367 12.40 18.16 15.26
N ILE A 368 13.52 17.92 14.58
CA ILE A 368 13.62 16.87 13.59
C ILE A 368 14.51 15.75 14.15
N VAL A 369 14.20 14.52 13.78
CA VAL A 369 15.06 13.36 14.05
C VAL A 369 15.90 13.05 12.81
N ILE A 370 17.18 12.77 13.03
CA ILE A 370 18.06 12.20 12.00
C ILE A 370 17.82 10.69 11.97
N LEU A 371 17.27 10.20 10.87
CA LEU A 371 16.99 8.77 10.65
C LEU A 371 18.18 8.04 10.03
N GLY A 372 19.08 8.77 9.39
CA GLY A 372 20.11 8.21 8.53
C GLY A 372 20.91 9.28 7.79
N TYR A 373 22.01 8.86 7.18
CA TYR A 373 22.86 9.74 6.38
C TYR A 373 23.38 8.98 5.16
N ASP A 374 23.21 9.59 4.00
CA ASP A 374 23.69 9.08 2.73
C ASP A 374 25.01 9.78 2.36
N SER A 375 26.12 9.04 2.49
CA SER A 375 27.45 9.56 2.15
C SER A 375 27.66 9.76 0.64
N GLY A 376 26.91 9.08 -0.22
CA GLY A 376 27.03 9.17 -1.67
C GLY A 376 26.32 10.40 -2.24
N THR A 377 25.24 10.86 -1.60
CA THR A 377 24.49 12.06 -2.02
C THR A 377 24.69 13.26 -1.09
N ASN A 378 25.29 13.03 0.08
CA ASN A 378 25.49 13.99 1.15
C ASN A 378 24.18 14.58 1.71
N GLU A 379 23.23 13.69 2.00
CA GLU A 379 21.89 14.05 2.48
C GLU A 379 21.61 13.33 3.80
N TYR A 380 20.88 14.01 4.69
CA TYR A 380 20.26 13.35 5.83
C TYR A 380 18.88 12.82 5.45
N ALA A 381 18.58 11.62 5.93
CA ALA A 381 17.23 11.15 6.10
C ALA A 381 16.67 11.76 7.38
N THR A 382 15.58 12.52 7.29
CA THR A 382 14.99 13.23 8.43
C THR A 382 13.48 13.06 8.48
N ASP A 383 12.92 13.32 9.66
CA ASP A 383 11.49 13.48 9.84
C ASP A 383 11.21 14.41 11.03
N THR A 384 10.02 14.99 11.08
CA THR A 384 9.56 15.83 12.19
C THR A 384 9.19 14.96 13.38
N LEU A 385 9.69 15.33 14.55
CA LEU A 385 9.41 14.63 15.80
C LEU A 385 8.41 15.43 16.64
N ILE A 386 7.26 14.81 16.93
CA ILE A 386 6.23 15.36 17.81
C ILE A 386 6.48 14.79 19.21
N LYS A 387 6.62 15.63 20.24
CA LYS A 387 6.79 15.14 21.62
C LYS A 387 5.56 14.36 22.10
N TYR A 388 5.80 13.35 22.92
CA TYR A 388 4.74 12.75 23.72
C TYR A 388 4.23 13.75 24.76
N ASN A 389 2.99 13.60 25.19
CA ASN A 389 2.43 14.44 26.25
C ASN A 389 3.16 14.28 27.60
N SER A 390 3.89 13.18 27.80
CA SER A 390 4.78 12.99 28.95
C SER A 390 5.99 13.95 28.96
N GLY A 391 6.25 14.64 27.85
CA GLY A 391 7.43 15.47 27.63
C GLY A 391 8.64 14.69 27.10
N GLU A 392 8.54 13.37 27.00
CA GLU A 392 9.53 12.54 26.31
C GLU A 392 9.53 12.84 24.81
N TRP A 393 10.71 12.74 24.19
CA TRP A 393 10.88 13.03 22.77
C TRP A 393 10.22 11.94 21.94
N GLY A 394 9.31 12.35 21.06
CA GLY A 394 8.14 11.53 20.77
C GLY A 394 8.14 10.75 19.48
N TYR A 395 7.08 10.92 18.69
CA TYR A 395 6.72 10.05 17.58
C TYR A 395 6.71 10.83 16.25
N ARG A 396 6.74 10.07 15.16
CA ARG A 396 6.61 10.57 13.79
C ARG A 396 5.17 10.39 13.34
N SER A 397 4.62 11.35 12.58
CA SER A 397 3.24 11.25 12.08
C SER A 397 3.04 10.04 11.17
N ASP A 398 4.08 9.68 10.43
CA ASP A 398 4.09 8.59 9.47
C ASP A 398 5.52 8.03 9.31
N ALA A 399 5.69 7.10 8.36
CA ALA A 399 6.97 6.46 8.08
C ALA A 399 7.73 7.15 6.94
N ILE A 400 7.19 8.22 6.36
CA ILE A 400 7.75 8.90 5.19
C ILE A 400 9.04 9.59 5.63
N THR A 401 10.08 9.45 4.81
CA THR A 401 11.39 10.00 5.10
C THR A 401 11.63 11.17 4.15
N GLU A 402 11.99 12.31 4.72
CA GLU A 402 12.44 13.46 3.95
C GLU A 402 13.96 13.38 3.77
N TRP A 403 14.44 13.76 2.58
CA TRP A 403 15.86 13.77 2.26
C TRP A 403 16.29 15.21 2.00
N THR A 404 17.20 15.71 2.82
CA THR A 404 17.67 17.11 2.75
C THR A 404 19.18 17.16 2.77
N LEU A 405 19.77 18.11 2.05
CA LEU A 405 21.22 18.26 1.98
C LEU A 405 21.83 18.51 3.37
N GLN A 406 23.00 17.93 3.60
CA GLN A 406 23.71 18.02 4.88
C GLN A 406 23.87 19.48 5.36
N ASN A 407 24.32 20.37 4.48
CA ASN A 407 24.58 21.77 4.81
C ASN A 407 23.31 22.53 5.19
N GLU A 408 22.18 22.24 4.53
CA GLU A 408 20.89 22.86 4.83
C GLU A 408 20.39 22.46 6.22
N ILE A 409 20.49 21.17 6.57
CA ILE A 409 20.12 20.68 7.91
C ILE A 409 21.05 21.26 8.98
N GLU A 410 22.36 21.19 8.78
CA GLU A 410 23.34 21.67 9.78
C GLU A 410 23.26 23.19 9.99
N GLN A 411 22.89 23.95 8.95
CA GLN A 411 22.68 25.39 9.06
C GLN A 411 21.33 25.75 9.70
N ARG A 412 20.25 25.07 9.32
CA ARG A 412 18.90 25.36 9.80
C ARG A 412 18.66 24.86 11.22
N TYR A 413 19.23 23.72 11.57
CA TYR A 413 19.09 23.07 12.88
C TYR A 413 20.47 22.89 13.51
N PRO A 414 21.11 23.97 14.02
CA PRO A 414 22.50 23.93 14.52
C PRO A 414 22.63 23.32 15.92
N SER A 415 21.52 23.02 16.60
CA SER A 415 21.52 22.55 17.99
C SER A 415 21.03 21.11 18.08
N ARG A 416 21.90 20.20 18.52
CA ARG A 416 21.48 18.87 19.00
C ARG A 416 20.91 18.99 20.41
N ILE A 417 19.66 18.60 20.59
CA ILE A 417 18.93 18.75 21.86
C ILE A 417 18.74 17.44 22.61
N ASN A 418 18.72 16.31 21.91
CA ASN A 418 18.68 14.98 22.52
C ASN A 418 19.12 13.89 21.53
N ARG A 419 19.21 12.65 22.00
CA ARG A 419 19.38 11.45 21.17
C ARG A 419 18.45 10.34 21.64
N VAL A 420 17.87 9.59 20.71
CA VAL A 420 16.96 8.48 20.98
C VAL A 420 17.25 7.32 20.02
N ALA A 421 17.13 6.08 20.50
CA ALA A 421 17.17 4.92 19.61
C ALA A 421 15.97 4.97 18.65
N LEU A 422 16.22 4.81 17.36
CA LEU A 422 15.15 4.90 16.34
C LEU A 422 14.02 3.88 16.56
N SER A 423 14.31 2.72 17.18
CA SER A 423 13.32 1.71 17.56
C SER A 423 12.37 2.16 18.68
N LEU A 424 12.72 3.22 19.40
CA LEU A 424 11.89 3.82 20.44
C LEU A 424 11.07 5.01 19.93
N ILE A 425 11.18 5.36 18.65
CA ILE A 425 10.36 6.40 18.03
C ILE A 425 9.12 5.74 17.45
N GLY A 426 7.96 6.08 18.00
CA GLY A 426 6.67 5.62 17.46
C GLY A 426 6.38 6.21 16.07
N ILE A 427 5.53 5.54 15.29
CA ILE A 427 4.99 6.02 14.01
C ILE A 427 3.46 6.06 14.12
N GLY A 428 2.84 7.14 13.65
CA GLY A 428 1.39 7.30 13.61
C GLY A 428 0.88 8.36 14.60
N SER A 429 -0.07 7.99 15.46
CA SER A 429 -0.65 8.88 16.46
C SER A 429 0.13 8.86 17.78
N ASP A 430 -0.14 9.86 18.63
CA ASP A 430 0.39 9.97 20.00
C ASP A 430 0.09 8.68 20.78
N SER A 431 1.03 7.76 20.80
CA SER A 431 1.01 6.51 21.54
C SER A 431 2.11 6.58 22.58
N SER A 432 1.89 6.11 23.81
CA SER A 432 2.93 6.20 24.86
C SER A 432 4.28 5.66 24.38
N PRO A 433 5.41 6.22 24.84
CA PRO A 433 6.74 5.82 24.38
C PRO A 433 6.91 4.29 24.38
N PRO A 434 7.37 3.69 23.26
CA PRO A 434 7.59 2.26 23.14
C PRO A 434 8.39 1.72 24.33
N GLY A 435 7.84 0.70 25.00
CA GLY A 435 8.51 0.04 26.13
C GLY A 435 8.16 0.59 27.52
N THR A 436 7.37 1.64 27.64
CA THR A 436 6.82 2.07 28.94
C THR A 436 5.69 1.14 29.39
N ALA A 437 5.62 0.81 30.69
CA ALA A 437 4.55 -0.03 31.22
C ALA A 437 3.22 0.75 31.28
N PRO A 438 2.07 0.12 30.93
CA PRO A 438 0.75 0.76 31.04
C PRO A 438 0.46 1.21 32.48
N LYS A 439 -0.09 2.42 32.65
CA LYS A 439 -0.42 2.97 33.98
C LYS A 439 -1.54 2.19 34.67
N TYR A 440 -2.49 1.69 33.88
CA TYR A 440 -3.63 0.90 34.33
C TYR A 440 -3.58 -0.53 33.81
N GLY A 441 -4.10 -1.46 34.62
CA GLY A 441 -4.27 -2.88 34.27
C GLY A 441 -5.73 -3.28 34.13
N GLU A 442 -5.98 -4.51 33.68
CA GLU A 442 -7.33 -5.09 33.61
C GLU A 442 -8.04 -4.99 34.97
N GLY A 443 -9.32 -4.60 34.93
CA GLY A 443 -10.16 -4.39 36.11
C GLY A 443 -10.01 -3.02 36.76
N ASP A 444 -9.05 -2.18 36.33
CA ASP A 444 -8.94 -0.83 36.86
C ASP A 444 -10.11 0.04 36.42
N ILE A 445 -10.76 0.68 37.38
CA ILE A 445 -11.76 1.72 37.14
C ILE A 445 -11.04 3.06 37.23
N VAL A 446 -11.16 3.85 36.17
CA VAL A 446 -10.50 5.14 36.01
C VAL A 446 -11.53 6.26 35.86
N ALA A 447 -11.17 7.45 36.32
CA ALA A 447 -12.04 8.62 36.34
C ALA A 447 -11.26 9.89 35.95
N LYS A 448 -12.00 10.86 35.40
CA LYS A 448 -11.49 12.20 35.07
C LYS A 448 -11.14 13.01 36.32
N ASP A 449 -11.87 12.78 37.41
CA ASP A 449 -11.68 13.44 38.70
C ASP A 449 -11.58 12.41 39.86
N ARG A 450 -11.29 12.89 41.07
CA ARG A 450 -11.11 12.02 42.26
C ARG A 450 -12.41 11.47 42.86
N GLY A 451 -13.53 11.45 42.11
CA GLY A 451 -14.73 10.71 42.49
C GLY A 451 -16.04 11.50 42.47
N ALA A 452 -16.25 12.42 41.52
CA ALA A 452 -17.50 13.17 41.40
C ALA A 452 -18.25 12.98 40.06
N GLU A 453 -17.65 12.37 39.03
CA GLU A 453 -18.37 12.13 37.76
C GLU A 453 -18.99 10.72 37.61
N PRO A 454 -20.16 10.62 36.93
CA PRO A 454 -20.77 9.35 36.52
C PRO A 454 -19.99 8.64 35.40
N ASP A 455 -19.12 9.36 34.69
CA ASP A 455 -18.41 8.88 33.51
C ASP A 455 -17.13 8.13 33.90
N GLN A 456 -17.30 6.99 34.55
CA GLN A 456 -16.20 6.08 34.88
C GLN A 456 -15.99 5.07 33.76
N VAL A 457 -14.74 4.71 33.56
CA VAL A 457 -14.34 3.76 32.53
C VAL A 457 -13.62 2.61 33.20
N ILE A 458 -13.95 1.37 32.81
CA ILE A 458 -13.21 0.18 33.23
C ILE A 458 -12.24 -0.25 32.14
N ILE A 459 -11.03 -0.62 32.55
CA ILE A 459 -10.04 -1.25 31.68
C ILE A 459 -10.35 -2.73 31.59
N LEU A 460 -10.63 -3.20 30.37
CA LEU A 460 -10.88 -4.61 30.07
C LEU A 460 -9.61 -5.35 29.68
N ALA A 461 -8.70 -4.70 28.95
CA ALA A 461 -7.42 -5.26 28.56
C ALA A 461 -6.48 -4.15 28.07
N TYR A 462 -5.18 -4.46 28.01
CA TYR A 462 -4.18 -3.63 27.34
C TYR A 462 -3.53 -4.42 26.21
N GLU A 463 -3.58 -3.89 24.99
CA GLU A 463 -2.97 -4.49 23.81
C GLU A 463 -1.59 -3.89 23.58
N LYS A 464 -0.54 -4.68 23.87
CA LYS A 464 0.85 -4.23 23.77
C LYS A 464 1.29 -3.85 22.35
N ASN A 465 0.78 -4.53 21.33
CA ASN A 465 1.21 -4.31 19.94
C ASN A 465 0.64 -3.01 19.35
N SER A 466 -0.59 -2.67 19.73
CA SER A 466 -1.30 -1.47 19.25
C SER A 466 -1.22 -0.30 20.24
N SER A 467 -0.68 -0.53 21.45
CA SER A 467 -0.64 0.44 22.55
C SER A 467 -2.00 1.04 22.89
N MET A 468 -3.05 0.22 22.85
CA MET A 468 -4.42 0.61 23.15
C MET A 468 -4.95 -0.08 24.40
N TYR A 469 -5.80 0.63 25.15
CA TYR A 469 -6.66 0.04 26.16
C TYR A 469 -8.00 -0.35 25.53
N ASN A 470 -8.45 -1.57 25.81
CA ASN A 470 -9.84 -1.91 25.60
C ASN A 470 -10.62 -1.48 26.84
N THR A 471 -11.64 -0.66 26.63
CA THR A 471 -12.39 -0.01 27.72
C THR A 471 -13.89 -0.16 27.56
N ASP A 472 -14.65 0.10 28.63
CA ASP A 472 -16.11 0.16 28.60
C ASP A 472 -16.58 1.18 29.66
N VAL A 473 -17.71 1.83 29.41
CA VAL A 473 -18.32 2.76 30.37
C VAL A 473 -18.98 1.95 31.47
N ILE A 474 -18.72 2.32 32.73
CA ILE A 474 -19.22 1.61 33.91
C ILE A 474 -20.06 2.52 34.80
N TYR A 475 -21.10 1.97 35.41
CA TYR A 475 -21.99 2.67 36.35
C TYR A 475 -22.48 1.73 37.45
N ARG A 476 -23.09 2.32 38.47
CA ARG A 476 -23.67 1.59 39.60
C ARG A 476 -25.12 1.22 39.30
N SER A 477 -25.46 -0.05 39.47
CA SER A 477 -26.85 -0.50 39.46
C SER A 477 -27.58 -0.10 40.74
N PHE A 478 -28.92 -0.14 40.73
CA PHE A 478 -29.74 0.16 41.92
C PHE A 478 -29.42 -0.77 43.10
N GLY A 479 -28.92 -1.98 42.83
CA GLY A 479 -28.46 -2.95 43.84
C GLY A 479 -27.02 -2.71 44.35
N GLY A 480 -26.33 -1.67 43.87
CA GLY A 480 -24.96 -1.33 44.27
C GLY A 480 -23.85 -2.07 43.53
N ASN A 481 -24.21 -3.01 42.65
CA ASN A 481 -23.27 -3.74 41.79
C ASN A 481 -22.78 -2.85 40.64
N TRP A 482 -21.64 -3.19 40.05
CA TRP A 482 -21.13 -2.52 38.86
C TRP A 482 -21.73 -3.14 37.59
N GLU A 483 -22.24 -2.28 36.72
CA GLU A 483 -22.74 -2.64 35.39
C GLU A 483 -21.96 -1.87 34.34
N ARG A 484 -21.71 -2.51 33.20
CA ARG A 484 -21.06 -1.89 32.03
C ARG A 484 -21.97 -1.89 30.82
N THR A 485 -21.74 -0.96 29.89
CA THR A 485 -22.60 -0.80 28.70
C THR A 485 -22.46 -1.95 27.71
N GLY A 486 -21.34 -2.67 27.72
CA GLY A 486 -21.04 -3.72 26.75
C GLY A 486 -20.46 -3.20 25.44
N VAL A 487 -20.28 -1.88 25.32
CA VAL A 487 -19.65 -1.24 24.17
C VAL A 487 -18.15 -1.21 24.44
N ASN A 488 -17.46 -2.28 24.05
CA ASN A 488 -16.00 -2.36 24.16
C ASN A 488 -15.36 -1.35 23.20
N LEU A 489 -14.70 -0.32 23.74
CA LEU A 489 -14.07 0.76 22.99
C LEU A 489 -12.54 0.69 23.12
N PRO A 490 -11.81 0.49 22.01
CA PRO A 490 -10.36 0.65 22.01
C PRO A 490 -10.03 2.15 22.08
N VAL A 491 -9.21 2.53 23.06
CA VAL A 491 -8.76 3.91 23.28
C VAL A 491 -7.24 3.91 23.34
N ILE A 492 -6.62 4.87 22.67
CA ILE A 492 -5.16 5.03 22.69
C ILE A 492 -4.70 5.29 24.13
N ARG A 493 -3.63 4.60 24.55
CA ARG A 493 -3.14 4.62 25.93
C ARG A 493 -2.90 6.03 26.47
N SER A 494 -2.16 6.87 25.73
CA SER A 494 -1.83 8.25 26.11
C SER A 494 -3.09 9.09 26.35
N VAL A 495 -4.06 9.01 25.43
CA VAL A 495 -5.35 9.71 25.51
C VAL A 495 -6.10 9.30 26.76
N LEU A 496 -6.22 7.99 27.00
CA LEU A 496 -6.93 7.50 28.17
C LEU A 496 -6.25 7.92 29.48
N GLU A 497 -4.92 7.76 29.59
CA GLU A 497 -4.17 8.11 30.80
C GLU A 497 -4.20 9.61 31.11
N GLN A 498 -4.40 10.44 30.09
CA GLN A 498 -4.60 11.88 30.20
C GLN A 498 -6.03 12.23 30.62
N ASP A 499 -7.02 11.73 29.88
CA ASP A 499 -8.43 12.07 30.11
C ASP A 499 -8.93 11.50 31.44
N TYR A 500 -8.40 10.34 31.84
CA TYR A 500 -8.73 9.63 33.08
C TYR A 500 -7.49 9.47 33.95
N PRO A 501 -6.98 10.54 34.59
CA PRO A 501 -5.70 10.51 35.28
C PRO A 501 -5.76 9.81 36.65
N TYR A 502 -6.95 9.50 37.16
CA TYR A 502 -7.16 8.91 38.49
C TYR A 502 -7.64 7.46 38.39
N LYS A 503 -6.89 6.55 39.04
CA LYS A 503 -7.36 5.20 39.35
C LYS A 503 -8.27 5.27 40.58
N VAL A 504 -9.54 4.93 40.40
CA VAL A 504 -10.54 4.90 41.48
C VAL A 504 -10.38 3.64 42.31
N ARG A 505 -10.34 2.47 41.67
CA ARG A 505 -10.19 1.15 42.30
C ARG A 505 -9.87 0.09 41.24
N ASN A 506 -9.60 -1.14 41.68
CA ASN A 506 -9.55 -2.32 40.83
C ASN A 506 -10.72 -3.25 41.19
N VAL A 507 -11.33 -3.89 40.19
CA VAL A 507 -12.41 -4.87 40.34
C VAL A 507 -12.15 -6.08 39.44
N ASP A 508 -12.66 -7.25 39.82
CA ASP A 508 -12.68 -8.40 38.93
C ASP A 508 -13.70 -8.17 37.81
N VAL A 509 -13.23 -8.10 36.56
CA VAL A 509 -14.05 -7.82 35.37
C VAL A 509 -15.16 -8.87 35.20
N SER A 510 -14.95 -10.12 35.64
CA SER A 510 -15.95 -11.18 35.58
C SER A 510 -17.17 -10.94 36.47
N LEU A 511 -17.03 -10.08 37.48
CA LEU A 511 -18.11 -9.70 38.39
C LEU A 511 -18.88 -8.45 37.91
N VAL A 512 -18.43 -7.81 36.82
CA VAL A 512 -19.08 -6.64 36.22
C VAL A 512 -20.07 -7.10 35.17
N THR A 513 -21.37 -6.96 35.46
CA THR A 513 -22.42 -7.44 34.57
C THR A 513 -22.64 -6.51 33.37
N VAL A 514 -22.80 -7.07 32.18
CA VAL A 514 -23.17 -6.30 30.97
C VAL A 514 -24.66 -5.99 31.02
N ASN A 515 -25.02 -4.71 30.96
CA ASN A 515 -26.42 -4.32 30.85
C ASN A 515 -26.90 -4.54 29.41
N LYS A 516 -27.86 -5.45 29.22
CA LYS A 516 -28.43 -5.81 27.91
C LYS A 516 -29.68 -4.98 27.55
N ARG A 517 -29.72 -3.71 27.95
CA ARG A 517 -30.86 -2.83 27.68
C ARG A 517 -30.78 -2.15 26.34
#